data_AF-K1TYN9-F1
#
_entry.id   AF-K1TYN9-F1
#
_cell.length_a   1.000
_cell.length_b   1.000
_cell.length_c   1.000
_cell.angle_alpha   90.00
_cell.angle_beta   90.00
_cell.angle_gamma   90.00
#
_symmetry.space_group_name_H-M   'P 1'
#
loop_
_entity.id
_entity.type
_entity.pdbx_description
1 polymer ?
#
loop_
_entity_poly.entity_id
_entity_poly.type
_entity_poly.pdbx_seq_one_letter_code
_entity_poly.pdbx_strand_id
1 'polypeptide(L)'
;MSRAGRDYLQTGFYTEVFFRQHGVHFVAIANSVDSDDQNSNEFAPFLNIMNEWYLRDLSRKQKTAIRVKGESGKPTTNCAIYGYKKDPENKYHWLIDEEAAAVVRRIFR
;
A
#
# COMPACT_ATOMS: atom_id res chain seq x y z
N MET A 1 16.90 4.75 2.75
CA MET A 1 16.26 4.08 3.92
C MET A 1 15.10 3.15 3.58
N SER A 2 14.27 3.42 2.57
CA SER A 2 13.10 2.58 2.22
C SER A 2 13.39 1.11 1.89
N ARG A 3 14.64 0.78 1.52
CA ARG A 3 15.11 -0.58 1.24
C ARG A 3 15.64 -1.30 2.49
N ALA A 4 15.98 -0.57 3.55
CA ALA A 4 16.56 -1.14 4.78
C ALA A 4 15.48 -1.62 5.75
N GLY A 5 14.29 -1.02 5.71
CA GLY A 5 13.14 -1.47 6.48
C GLY A 5 11.92 -0.59 6.26
N ARG A 6 10.74 -1.13 6.56
CA ARG A 6 9.47 -0.39 6.52
C ARG A 6 9.12 0.25 7.86
N ASP A 7 9.59 -0.36 8.95
CA ASP A 7 9.45 0.18 10.31
C ASP A 7 10.65 1.09 10.59
N TYR A 8 10.35 2.35 10.86
CA TYR A 8 11.36 3.35 11.16
C TYR A 8 12.13 3.03 12.46
N LEU A 9 11.47 2.58 13.53
CA LEU A 9 12.12 2.26 14.80
C LEU A 9 13.11 1.12 14.63
N GLN A 10 12.68 0.09 13.91
CA GLN A 10 13.51 -1.09 13.67
C GLN A 10 14.69 -0.74 12.75
N THR A 11 14.45 0.07 11.72
CA THR A 11 15.51 0.51 10.79
C THR A 11 16.54 1.37 11.52
N GLY A 12 16.10 2.32 12.37
CA GLY A 12 16.99 3.15 13.19
C GLY A 12 17.85 2.33 14.15
N PHE A 13 17.25 1.35 14.84
CA PHE A 13 18.00 0.43 15.71
C PHE A 13 19.11 -0.31 14.96
N TYR A 14 18.82 -0.83 13.77
CA TYR A 14 19.81 -1.55 12.98
C TYR A 14 20.94 -0.64 12.48
N THR A 15 20.59 0.56 11.98
CA THR A 15 21.57 1.50 11.42
C THR A 15 22.44 2.17 12.48
N GLU A 16 21.88 2.52 13.63
CA GLU A 16 22.59 3.31 14.66
C GLU A 16 23.28 2.44 15.71
N VAL A 17 22.68 1.30 16.08
CA VAL A 17 23.16 0.46 17.19
C VAL A 17 23.79 -0.83 16.68
N PHE A 18 23.04 -1.64 15.94
CA PHE A 18 23.48 -2.99 15.59
C PHE A 18 24.66 -3.00 14.61
N PHE A 19 24.58 -2.27 13.49
CA PHE A 19 25.66 -2.23 12.50
C PHE A 19 26.93 -1.58 13.06
N ARG A 20 26.77 -0.52 13.86
CA ARG A 20 27.89 0.13 14.54
C ARG A 20 28.62 -0.80 15.52
N GLN A 21 27.87 -1.58 16.31
CA GLN A 21 28.46 -2.57 17.22
C GLN A 21 29.23 -3.69 16.50
N HIS A 22 28.87 -4.00 15.26
CA HIS A 22 29.52 -5.03 14.45
C HIS A 22 30.58 -4.47 13.48
N GLY A 23 30.92 -3.17 13.57
CA GLY A 23 31.91 -2.53 12.70
C GLY A 23 31.48 -2.45 11.23
N VAL A 24 30.17 -2.49 10.95
CA VAL A 24 29.61 -2.41 9.59
C VAL A 24 29.33 -0.95 9.25
N HIS A 25 29.99 -0.46 8.20
CA HIS A 25 29.76 0.87 7.63
C HIS A 25 28.50 0.85 6.76
N PHE A 26 27.53 1.72 7.08
CA PHE A 26 26.25 1.81 6.39
C PHE A 26 26.15 3.15 5.63
N VAL A 27 26.07 3.05 4.29
CA VAL A 27 25.92 4.20 3.40
C VAL A 27 24.60 4.11 2.65
N ALA A 28 23.69 5.04 2.91
CA ALA A 28 22.45 5.19 2.16
C ALA A 28 22.57 6.37 1.18
N ILE A 29 23.11 6.09 -0.01
CA ILE A 29 23.37 7.06 -1.09
C ILE A 29 22.13 7.88 -1.44
N ALA A 30 20.96 7.26 -1.52
CA ALA A 30 19.71 7.94 -1.89
C ALA A 30 19.24 8.98 -0.87
N ASN A 31 19.71 8.89 0.37
CA ASN A 31 19.32 9.77 1.45
C ASN A 31 20.50 10.60 1.98
N SER A 32 21.67 10.52 1.34
CA SER A 32 22.92 11.13 1.81
C SER A 32 23.20 10.85 3.30
N VAL A 33 22.92 9.63 3.76
CA VAL A 33 23.20 9.21 5.14
C VAL A 33 24.43 8.32 5.13
N ASP A 34 25.43 8.71 5.92
CA ASP A 34 26.65 7.94 6.19
C ASP A 34 26.72 7.69 7.70
N SER A 35 26.87 6.43 8.10
CA SER A 35 26.96 6.05 9.52
C SER A 35 28.17 6.64 10.26
N ASP A 36 29.23 7.01 9.53
CA ASP A 36 30.45 7.60 10.11
C ASP A 36 30.39 9.13 10.21
N ASP A 37 29.45 9.77 9.50
CA ASP A 37 29.21 11.22 9.57
C ASP A 37 28.04 11.52 10.52
N GLN A 38 28.35 11.95 11.75
CA GLN A 38 27.37 12.32 12.78
C GLN A 38 26.38 13.39 12.30
N ASN A 39 26.78 14.27 11.38
CA ASN A 39 25.98 15.42 10.96
C ASN A 39 24.84 15.02 10.00
N SER A 40 25.00 13.92 9.25
CA SER A 40 23.98 13.38 8.33
C SER A 40 22.94 12.50 9.03
N ASN A 41 23.29 11.95 10.20
CA ASN A 41 22.47 10.97 10.92
C ASN A 41 21.33 11.60 11.74
N GLU A 42 21.45 12.86 12.19
CA GLU A 42 20.41 13.51 13.01
C GLU A 42 19.07 13.72 12.26
N PHE A 43 19.11 13.84 10.93
CA PHE A 43 17.90 14.06 10.10
C PHE A 43 17.30 12.79 9.50
N ALA A 44 18.06 11.68 9.49
CA ALA A 44 17.58 10.39 9.00
C ALA A 44 16.28 9.93 9.71
N PRO A 45 16.12 10.16 11.03
CA PRO A 45 14.86 9.99 11.74
C PRO A 45 13.64 10.66 11.14
N PHE A 46 13.74 11.96 10.90
CA PHE A 46 12.63 12.77 10.41
C PHE A 46 12.23 12.37 9.00
N LEU A 47 13.22 12.10 8.13
CA LEU A 47 12.97 11.63 6.77
C LEU A 47 12.19 10.31 6.75
N ASN A 48 12.50 9.39 7.65
CA ASN A 48 11.80 8.12 7.72
C ASN A 48 10.36 8.25 8.24
N ILE A 49 10.13 9.06 9.28
CA ILE A 49 8.78 9.35 9.78
C ILE A 49 7.94 9.99 8.66
N MET A 50 8.49 10.96 7.95
CA MET A 50 7.82 11.63 6.83
C MET A 50 7.47 10.66 5.70
N ASN A 51 8.39 9.74 5.35
CA ASN A 51 8.14 8.71 4.35
C ASN A 51 7.01 7.77 4.76
N GLU A 52 6.97 7.33 6.02
CA GLU A 52 5.90 6.48 6.54
C GLU A 52 4.55 7.20 6.52
N TRP A 53 4.54 8.46 6.97
CA TRP A 53 3.34 9.30 6.97
C TRP A 53 2.79 9.54 5.56
N TYR A 54 3.67 9.82 4.60
CA TYR A 54 3.29 10.04 3.21
C TYR A 54 2.63 8.79 2.59
N LEU A 55 3.24 7.61 2.81
CA LEU A 55 2.65 6.34 2.37
C LEU A 55 1.30 6.05 3.04
N ARG A 56 1.17 6.38 4.33
CA ARG A 56 -0.09 6.21 5.08
C ARG A 56 -1.20 7.13 4.57
N ASP A 57 -0.88 8.38 4.26
CA ASP A 57 -1.82 9.34 3.68
C ASP A 57 -2.27 8.91 2.28
N LEU A 58 -1.34 8.47 1.42
CA LEU A 58 -1.69 7.92 0.11
C LEU A 58 -2.63 6.71 0.23
N SER A 59 -2.35 5.79 1.15
CA SER A 59 -3.23 4.64 1.40
C SER A 59 -4.63 5.07 1.84
N ARG A 60 -4.73 6.08 2.72
CA ARG A 60 -6.02 6.64 3.15
C ARG A 60 -6.77 7.27 1.98
N LYS A 61 -6.10 8.09 1.17
CA LYS A 61 -6.70 8.72 -0.03
C LYS A 61 -7.20 7.68 -1.02
N GLN A 62 -6.43 6.63 -1.27
CA GLN A 62 -6.83 5.54 -2.17
C GLN A 62 -8.07 4.79 -1.63
N LYS A 63 -8.09 4.47 -0.32
CA LYS A 63 -9.27 3.85 0.31
C LYS A 63 -10.51 4.74 0.22
N THR A 64 -10.37 6.04 0.45
CA THR A 64 -11.46 7.00 0.32
C THR A 64 -11.97 7.08 -1.12
N ALA A 65 -11.07 7.14 -2.12
CA ALA A 65 -11.46 7.16 -3.53
C ALA A 65 -12.22 5.88 -3.94
N ILE A 66 -11.77 4.72 -3.46
CA ILE A 66 -12.45 3.44 -3.66
C ILE A 66 -13.83 3.45 -3.00
N ARG A 67 -13.94 3.96 -1.77
CA ARG A 67 -15.23 4.07 -1.04
C ARG A 67 -16.21 4.96 -1.77
N VAL A 68 -15.79 6.16 -2.18
CA VAL A 68 -16.63 7.11 -2.94
C VAL A 68 -17.12 6.48 -4.25
N LYS A 69 -16.24 5.73 -4.95
CA LYS A 69 -16.63 5.00 -6.16
C LYS A 69 -17.72 3.96 -5.84
N GLY A 70 -17.57 3.20 -4.75
CA GLY A 70 -18.57 2.22 -4.32
C GLY A 70 -19.91 2.86 -3.90
N GLU A 71 -19.88 3.96 -3.16
CA GLU A 71 -21.07 4.73 -2.75
C GLU A 71 -21.83 5.31 -3.95
N SER A 72 -21.13 5.61 -5.06
CA SER A 72 -21.76 6.06 -6.31
C SER A 72 -22.45 4.94 -7.10
N GLY A 73 -22.53 3.71 -6.57
CA GLY A 73 -23.13 2.55 -7.23
C GLY A 73 -22.28 1.99 -8.37
N LYS A 74 -21.04 2.47 -8.54
CA LYS A 74 -20.14 2.00 -9.58
C LYS A 74 -19.37 0.75 -9.11
N PRO A 75 -19.23 -0.26 -9.97
CA PRO A 75 -18.41 -1.43 -9.68
C PRO A 75 -16.98 -1.05 -9.27
N THR A 76 -16.59 -1.45 -8.08
CA THR A 76 -15.24 -1.23 -7.56
C THR A 76 -14.25 -2.20 -8.22
N THR A 77 -14.68 -3.44 -8.43
CA THR A 77 -13.85 -4.55 -8.92
C THR A 77 -13.82 -4.61 -10.45
N ASN A 78 -12.67 -4.95 -11.03
CA ASN A 78 -12.56 -5.18 -12.46
C ASN A 78 -13.27 -6.48 -12.88
N CYS A 79 -13.24 -7.55 -12.08
CA CYS A 79 -13.99 -8.77 -12.37
C CYS A 79 -15.46 -8.65 -11.92
N ALA A 80 -16.38 -9.12 -12.77
CA ALA A 80 -17.78 -9.28 -12.40
C ALA A 80 -17.92 -10.42 -11.38
N ILE A 81 -18.84 -10.25 -10.43
CA ILE A 81 -19.16 -11.27 -9.42
C ILE A 81 -19.93 -12.41 -10.09
N TYR A 82 -19.75 -13.65 -9.60
CA TYR A 82 -20.48 -14.81 -10.09
C TYR A 82 -22.01 -14.56 -10.04
N GLY A 83 -22.71 -14.90 -11.13
CA GLY A 83 -24.11 -14.52 -11.35
C GLY A 83 -24.30 -13.24 -12.17
N TYR A 84 -23.21 -12.51 -12.45
CA TYR A 84 -23.21 -11.31 -13.28
C TYR A 84 -22.15 -11.39 -14.39
N LYS A 85 -22.44 -10.76 -15.53
CA LYS A 85 -21.56 -10.56 -16.67
C LYS A 85 -21.29 -9.07 -16.85
N LYS A 86 -20.12 -8.73 -17.41
CA LYS A 86 -19.83 -7.34 -17.79
C LYS A 86 -20.71 -6.93 -18.96
N ASP A 87 -21.26 -5.72 -18.89
CA ASP A 87 -21.87 -5.10 -20.05
C ASP A 87 -20.75 -4.71 -21.06
N PRO A 88 -20.83 -5.14 -22.34
CA PRO A 88 -19.88 -4.74 -23.39
C PRO A 88 -19.87 -3.23 -23.66
N GLU A 89 -21.02 -2.56 -23.49
CA GLU A 89 -21.22 -1.14 -23.82
C GLU A 89 -20.88 -0.23 -22.63
N ASN A 90 -21.07 -0.72 -21.40
CA ASN A 90 -20.83 0.08 -20.19
C ASN A 90 -20.11 -0.69 -19.09
N LYS A 91 -18.82 -0.39 -18.88
CA LYS A 91 -17.99 -0.97 -17.82
C LYS A 91 -18.51 -0.75 -16.37
N TYR A 92 -19.42 0.21 -16.16
CA TYR A 92 -20.02 0.47 -14.85
C TYR A 92 -21.37 -0.23 -14.65
N HIS A 93 -21.86 -0.94 -15.66
CA HIS A 93 -23.08 -1.71 -15.60
C HIS A 93 -22.76 -3.21 -15.69
N TRP A 94 -23.43 -4.01 -14.86
CA TRP A 94 -23.30 -5.47 -14.87
C TRP A 94 -24.64 -6.07 -15.26
N LEU A 95 -24.60 -6.98 -16.23
CA LEU A 95 -25.74 -7.75 -16.71
C LEU A 95 -25.90 -9.00 -15.87
N ILE A 96 -27.13 -9.50 -15.71
CA ILE A 96 -27.38 -10.77 -15.03
C ILE A 96 -26.96 -11.90 -15.97
N ASP A 97 -26.17 -12.84 -15.46
CA ASP A 97 -25.88 -14.07 -16.17
C ASP A 97 -26.89 -15.14 -15.76
N GLU A 98 -27.90 -15.40 -16.59
CA GLU A 98 -29.02 -16.29 -16.23
C GLU A 98 -28.57 -17.71 -15.84
N GLU A 99 -27.54 -18.26 -16.48
CA GLU A 99 -27.01 -19.59 -16.16
C GLU A 99 -26.42 -19.63 -14.75
N ALA A 100 -25.53 -18.68 -14.43
CA ALA A 100 -24.91 -18.58 -13.12
C ALA A 100 -25.92 -18.09 -12.05
N ALA A 101 -26.86 -17.23 -12.40
CA ALA A 101 -27.90 -16.72 -11.50
C ALA A 101 -28.88 -17.82 -11.08
N ALA A 102 -29.18 -18.78 -11.96
CA ALA A 102 -29.97 -19.95 -11.60
C ALA A 102 -29.31 -20.77 -10.48
N VAL A 103 -27.98 -20.91 -10.52
CA VAL A 103 -27.20 -21.58 -9.45
C VAL A 103 -27.26 -20.79 -8.14
N VAL A 104 -27.06 -19.47 -8.18
CA VAL A 104 -27.14 -18.62 -6.98
C VAL A 104 -28.54 -18.69 -6.36
N ARG A 105 -29.61 -18.57 -7.17
CA ARG A 105 -31.00 -18.69 -6.69
C ARG A 105 -31.29 -20.05 -6.09
N ARG A 106 -30.66 -21.12 -6.58
CA ARG A 106 -30.79 -22.47 -6.01
C ARG A 106 -30.08 -22.61 -4.66
N ILE A 107 -28.95 -21.95 -4.46
CA ILE A 107 -28.15 -22.02 -3.21
C ILE A 107 -28.87 -21.32 -2.04
N PHE A 108 -29.49 -20.16 -2.29
CA PHE A 108 -30.14 -19.35 -1.26
C PHE A 108 -31.65 -19.64 -1.09
N ARG A 109 -32.12 -20.78 -1.61
CA ARG A 109 -33.50 -21.26 -1.47
C ARG A 109 -33.60 -22.21 -0.29
#